data_AF-A0AAE0V1M1-F1
#
_entry.id   AF-A0AAE0V1M1-F1
#
_cell.length_a   1.000
_cell.length_b   1.000
_cell.length_c   1.000
_cell.angle_alpha   90.00
_cell.angle_beta   90.00
_cell.angle_gamma   90.00
#
_symmetry.space_group_name_H-M   'P 1'
#
loop_
_entity.id
_entity.type
_entity.pdbx_description
1 polymer ?
#
loop_
_entity_poly.entity_id
_entity_poly.type
_entity_poly.pdbx_seq_one_letter_code
_entity_poly.pdbx_strand_id
1 'polypeptide(L)'
;MHSFRKWSPEAEQTLRDCFGDTLHYTVVDCTADYINFSMDIVVPVRTVCCYPNNKPWITSDIKDLLNQKKRAFRDGDQQELKRVQRELKVQLREVKEQYKRKLEQMLQHNIKQVWNVMKKITRCSSKRGDTIEGDVEIVNQLKNIFNRFDYSNSFTPQYIAPPLLLSIYPLLPTLAQWRISLHPQSQQPRCAES
;
A
#
# COMPACT_ATOMS: atom_id res chain seq x y z
N MET A 1 11.65 6.07 -8.92
CA MET A 1 10.92 6.86 -9.95
C MET A 1 11.27 6.24 -11.28
N HIS A 2 10.28 5.85 -12.08
CA HIS A 2 10.54 5.28 -13.40
C HIS A 2 10.16 6.31 -14.45
N SER A 3 11.09 6.66 -15.34
CA SER A 3 10.85 7.57 -16.46
C SER A 3 10.74 6.78 -17.76
N PHE A 4 9.86 7.22 -18.63
CA PHE A 4 9.76 6.69 -19.99
C PHE A 4 9.41 7.83 -20.96
N ARG A 5 9.79 7.64 -22.22
CA ARG A 5 9.42 8.57 -23.29
C ARG A 5 8.09 8.17 -23.89
N LYS A 6 7.19 9.13 -24.06
CA LYS A 6 5.93 8.91 -24.78
C LYS A 6 6.04 9.53 -26.17
N TRP A 7 5.95 8.68 -27.19
CA TRP A 7 5.92 9.11 -28.59
C TRP A 7 4.52 9.65 -28.93
N SER A 8 4.43 10.89 -29.39
CA SER A 8 3.22 11.46 -29.97
C SER A 8 3.41 11.68 -31.48
N PRO A 9 2.32 11.71 -32.27
CA PRO A 9 2.43 11.97 -33.71
C PRO A 9 3.15 13.29 -34.03
N GLU A 10 2.94 14.32 -33.21
CA GLU A 10 3.57 15.63 -33.37
C GLU A 10 5.08 15.58 -33.09
N ALA A 11 5.49 14.83 -32.05
CA ALA A 11 6.90 14.60 -31.74
C ALA A 11 7.60 13.79 -32.85
N GLU A 12 6.91 12.80 -33.42
CA GLU A 12 7.43 12.02 -34.54
C GLU A 12 7.63 12.89 -35.79
N GLN A 13 6.65 13.73 -36.12
CA GLN A 13 6.75 14.63 -37.27
C GLN A 13 7.88 15.65 -37.09
N THR A 14 7.99 16.24 -35.90
CA THR A 14 9.04 17.22 -35.59
C THR A 14 10.44 16.60 -35.69
N LEU A 15 10.60 15.34 -35.25
CA LEU A 15 11.86 14.61 -35.42
C LEU A 15 12.17 14.35 -36.90
N ARG A 16 11.16 13.97 -37.71
CA ARG A 16 11.34 13.77 -39.15
C ARG A 16 11.80 15.05 -39.83
N ASP A 17 11.25 16.19 -39.45
CA ASP A 17 11.64 17.49 -39.99
C ASP A 17 13.07 17.87 -39.56
N CYS A 18 13.42 17.72 -38.27
CA CYS A 18 14.79 17.98 -37.77
C CYS A 18 15.86 17.11 -38.46
N PHE A 19 15.56 15.83 -38.70
CA PHE A 19 16.48 14.89 -39.33
C PHE A 19 16.54 15.04 -40.85
N GLY A 20 15.45 15.47 -41.50
CA GLY A 20 15.40 15.75 -42.94
C GLY A 20 16.30 16.92 -43.35
N ASP A 21 16.38 17.96 -42.51
CA ASP A 21 17.13 19.18 -42.82
C ASP A 21 18.62 19.12 -42.41
N THR A 22 18.99 18.25 -41.47
CA THR A 22 20.31 18.32 -40.79
C THR A 22 21.26 17.15 -41.08
N LEU A 23 20.76 15.96 -41.43
CA LEU A 23 21.61 14.76 -41.56
C LEU A 23 22.41 14.66 -42.87
N HIS A 24 22.32 15.64 -43.77
CA HIS A 24 23.08 15.62 -45.03
C HIS A 24 24.58 15.97 -44.85
N TYR A 25 25.00 16.49 -43.69
CA TYR A 25 26.36 17.07 -43.52
C TYR A 25 27.15 16.62 -42.29
N THR A 26 26.66 15.70 -41.46
CA THR A 26 27.36 15.33 -40.21
C THR A 26 28.13 14.02 -40.33
N VAL A 27 29.42 14.09 -39.98
CA VAL A 27 30.32 12.94 -39.79
C VAL A 27 29.71 11.96 -38.78
N VAL A 28 29.79 10.67 -39.10
CA VAL A 28 29.15 9.54 -38.40
C VAL A 28 29.41 9.55 -36.88
N ASP A 29 30.55 10.09 -36.43
CA ASP A 29 30.97 10.09 -35.03
C ASP A 29 30.18 11.06 -34.12
N CYS A 30 29.56 12.12 -34.66
CA CYS A 30 28.74 13.06 -33.87
C CYS A 30 27.24 12.82 -34.05
N THR A 31 26.86 11.87 -34.91
CA THR A 31 25.46 11.62 -35.29
C THR A 31 24.67 11.06 -34.11
N ALA A 32 25.28 10.22 -33.29
CA ALA A 32 24.63 9.66 -32.10
C ALA A 32 24.29 10.74 -31.06
N ASP A 33 25.19 11.68 -30.82
CA ASP A 33 24.97 12.76 -29.86
C ASP A 33 23.88 13.72 -30.33
N TYR A 34 23.86 14.03 -31.63
CA TYR A 34 22.82 14.87 -32.22
C TYR A 34 21.44 14.18 -32.20
N ILE A 35 21.37 12.87 -32.46
CA ILE A 35 20.12 12.10 -32.33
C ILE A 35 19.62 12.13 -30.90
N ASN A 36 20.49 11.88 -29.91
CA ASN A 36 20.13 11.91 -28.50
C ASN A 36 19.62 13.30 -28.06
N PHE A 37 20.31 14.36 -28.48
CA PHE A 37 19.89 15.75 -28.22
C PHE A 37 18.51 16.06 -28.83
N SER A 38 18.29 15.66 -30.09
CA SER A 38 17.01 15.86 -30.77
C SER A 38 15.89 15.09 -30.08
N MET A 39 16.16 13.86 -29.63
CA MET A 39 15.23 13.06 -28.84
C MET A 39 14.92 13.68 -27.47
N ASP A 40 15.88 14.35 -26.83
CA ASP A 40 15.69 15.01 -25.55
C ASP A 40 14.82 16.25 -25.62
N ILE A 41 14.92 17.00 -26.72
CA ILE A 41 14.13 18.23 -26.92
C ILE A 41 12.71 17.89 -27.40
N VAL A 42 12.58 16.95 -28.34
CA VAL A 42 11.32 16.72 -29.03
C VAL A 42 10.42 15.73 -28.28
N VAL A 43 11.00 14.73 -27.61
CA VAL A 43 10.21 13.67 -26.98
C VAL A 43 10.07 13.92 -25.47
N PRO A 44 8.88 14.29 -24.98
CA PRO A 44 8.70 14.61 -23.57
C PRO A 44 8.96 13.37 -22.68
N VAL A 45 9.86 13.53 -21.72
CA VAL A 45 10.12 12.52 -20.68
C VAL A 45 9.01 12.59 -19.64
N ARG A 46 8.27 11.49 -19.49
CA ARG A 46 7.22 11.34 -18.47
C ARG A 46 7.81 10.59 -17.29
N THR A 47 7.54 11.06 -16.08
CA THR A 47 7.94 10.38 -14.85
C THR A 47 6.72 9.78 -14.18
N VAL A 48 6.84 8.52 -13.77
CA VAL A 48 5.86 7.85 -12.91
C VAL A 48 6.49 7.62 -11.55
N CYS A 49 5.86 8.22 -10.54
CA CYS A 49 6.17 7.94 -9.15
C CYS A 49 5.61 6.57 -8.76
N CYS A 50 6.43 5.53 -8.95
CA CYS A 50 6.20 4.25 -8.31
C CYS A 50 6.55 4.42 -6.83
N TYR A 51 5.54 4.60 -5.97
CA TYR A 51 5.75 4.65 -4.54
C TYR A 51 6.19 3.26 -4.04
N PRO A 52 7.23 3.17 -3.18
CA PRO A 52 7.68 1.90 -2.59
C PRO A 52 6.56 1.13 -1.86
N ASN A 53 5.50 1.83 -1.47
CA ASN A 53 4.32 1.31 -0.80
C ASN A 53 3.14 1.07 -1.77
N ASN A 54 3.40 0.49 -2.94
CA ASN A 54 2.30 -0.03 -3.74
C ASN A 54 1.81 -1.31 -3.05
N LYS A 55 0.72 -1.18 -2.29
CA LYS A 55 0.10 -2.28 -1.55
C LYS A 55 -0.05 -3.49 -2.49
N PRO A 56 0.47 -4.68 -2.14
CA PRO A 56 0.54 -5.81 -3.06
C PRO A 56 -0.84 -6.30 -3.54
N TRP A 57 -1.90 -5.98 -2.80
CA TRP A 57 -3.30 -6.25 -3.15
C TRP A 57 -3.94 -5.18 -4.05
N ILE A 58 -3.23 -4.14 -4.50
CA ILE A 58 -3.76 -3.13 -5.43
C ILE A 58 -3.47 -3.58 -6.87
N THR A 59 -4.46 -4.25 -7.46
CA THR A 59 -4.46 -4.76 -8.83
C THR A 59 -4.76 -3.68 -9.88
N SER A 60 -4.64 -4.02 -11.17
CA SER A 60 -5.08 -3.16 -12.29
C SER A 60 -6.54 -2.74 -12.13
N ASP A 61 -7.41 -3.69 -11.80
CA ASP A 61 -8.85 -3.49 -11.78
C ASP A 61 -9.25 -2.47 -10.70
N ILE A 62 -8.55 -2.49 -9.55
CA ILE A 62 -8.74 -1.48 -8.51
C ILE A 62 -8.29 -0.10 -8.98
N LYS A 63 -7.20 -0.02 -9.77
CA LYS A 63 -6.76 1.26 -10.36
C LYS A 63 -7.78 1.76 -11.38
N ASP A 64 -8.39 0.87 -12.15
CA ASP A 64 -9.42 1.22 -13.11
C ASP A 64 -10.68 1.75 -12.43
N LEU A 65 -11.12 1.11 -11.34
CA LEU A 65 -12.22 1.62 -10.51
C LEU A 65 -11.88 2.97 -9.85
N LEU A 66 -10.63 3.16 -9.39
CA LEU A 66 -10.19 4.46 -8.88
C LEU A 66 -10.21 5.55 -9.97
N ASN A 67 -9.82 5.20 -11.20
CA ASN A 67 -9.87 6.13 -12.33
C ASN A 67 -11.31 6.42 -12.76
N GLN A 68 -12.20 5.41 -12.75
CA GLN A 68 -13.62 5.58 -13.02
C GLN A 68 -14.29 6.47 -11.97
N LYS A 69 -13.94 6.31 -10.69
CA LYS A 69 -14.38 7.20 -9.61
C LYS A 69 -13.96 8.64 -9.87
N LYS A 70 -12.71 8.85 -10.31
CA LYS A 70 -12.20 10.19 -10.68
C LYS A 70 -12.96 10.77 -11.87
N ARG A 71 -13.33 9.96 -12.87
CA ARG A 71 -14.17 10.40 -14.01
C ARG A 71 -15.56 10.82 -13.53
N ALA A 72 -16.29 9.93 -12.87
CA ALA A 72 -17.63 10.22 -12.35
C ALA A 72 -17.68 11.45 -11.44
N PHE A 73 -16.64 11.68 -10.63
CA PHE A 73 -16.52 12.89 -9.82
C PHE A 73 -16.38 14.17 -10.68
N ARG A 74 -15.55 14.14 -11.72
CA ARG A 74 -15.39 15.29 -12.64
C ARG A 74 -16.65 15.54 -13.47
N ASP A 75 -17.34 14.47 -13.86
CA ASP A 75 -18.53 14.53 -14.71
C ASP A 75 -19.80 14.88 -13.91
N GLY A 76 -19.70 14.97 -12.57
CA GLY A 76 -20.81 15.31 -11.68
C GLY A 76 -21.85 14.21 -11.48
N ASP A 77 -21.67 13.03 -12.09
CA ASP A 77 -22.60 11.90 -12.02
C ASP A 77 -22.57 11.24 -10.62
N GLN A 78 -23.52 11.62 -9.79
CA GLN A 78 -23.68 11.11 -8.43
C GLN A 78 -24.10 9.64 -8.37
N GLN A 79 -24.82 9.14 -9.38
CA GLN A 79 -25.28 7.75 -9.39
C GLN A 79 -24.12 6.82 -9.70
N GLU A 80 -23.34 7.15 -10.73
CA GLU A 80 -22.15 6.41 -11.09
C GLU A 80 -21.08 6.49 -9.99
N LEU A 81 -20.91 7.66 -9.39
CA LEU A 81 -20.00 7.82 -8.25
C LEU A 81 -20.36 6.87 -7.10
N LYS A 82 -21.65 6.75 -6.74
CA LYS A 82 -22.12 5.81 -5.71
C LYS A 82 -21.96 4.35 -6.12
N ARG A 83 -22.16 4.02 -7.40
CA ARG A 83 -21.96 2.66 -7.93
C ARG A 83 -20.50 2.25 -7.81
N VAL A 84 -19.59 3.07 -8.34
CA VAL A 84 -18.15 2.82 -8.32
C VAL A 84 -17.61 2.78 -6.89
N GLN A 85 -18.11 3.62 -5.98
CA GLN A 85 -17.72 3.57 -4.57
C GLN A 85 -18.09 2.24 -3.88
N ARG A 86 -19.29 1.71 -4.15
CA ARG A 86 -19.73 0.41 -3.62
C ARG A 86 -18.87 -0.71 -4.19
N GLU A 87 -18.69 -0.72 -5.50
CA GLU A 87 -17.87 -1.71 -6.21
C GLU A 87 -16.42 -1.71 -5.70
N LEU A 88 -15.81 -0.52 -5.58
CA LEU A 88 -14.46 -0.35 -5.04
C LEU A 88 -14.33 -0.90 -3.62
N LYS A 89 -15.36 -0.71 -2.77
CA LYS A 89 -15.36 -1.22 -1.39
C LYS A 89 -15.43 -2.75 -1.35
N VAL A 90 -16.25 -3.36 -2.22
CA VAL A 90 -16.38 -4.82 -2.34
C VAL A 90 -15.07 -5.41 -2.86
N GLN A 91 -14.57 -4.91 -3.98
CA GLN A 91 -13.31 -5.35 -4.59
C GLN A 91 -12.13 -5.21 -3.63
N LEU A 92 -12.01 -4.08 -2.93
CA LEU A 92 -10.92 -3.87 -1.97
C LEU A 92 -10.99 -4.84 -0.78
N ARG A 93 -12.20 -5.24 -0.35
CA ARG A 93 -12.37 -6.25 0.69
C ARG A 93 -11.92 -7.61 0.17
N GLU A 94 -12.35 -7.97 -1.03
CA GLU A 94 -12.06 -9.26 -1.64
C GLU A 94 -10.55 -9.45 -1.87
N VAL A 95 -9.87 -8.50 -2.51
CA VAL A 95 -8.42 -8.61 -2.76
C VAL A 95 -7.61 -8.67 -1.47
N LYS A 96 -8.06 -7.98 -0.42
CA LYS A 96 -7.40 -8.02 0.90
C LYS A 96 -7.56 -9.39 1.53
N GLU A 97 -8.76 -9.97 1.46
CA GLU A 97 -9.01 -11.30 2.02
C GLU A 97 -8.28 -12.38 1.22
N GLN A 98 -8.24 -12.28 -0.11
CA GLN A 98 -7.43 -13.16 -0.96
C GLN A 98 -5.95 -13.10 -0.57
N TYR A 99 -5.41 -11.88 -0.38
CA TYR A 99 -4.03 -11.71 0.04
C TYR A 99 -3.77 -12.26 1.44
N LYS A 100 -4.70 -12.05 2.39
CA LYS A 100 -4.64 -12.62 3.74
C LYS A 100 -4.62 -14.16 3.69
N ARG A 101 -5.54 -14.79 2.96
CA ARG A 101 -5.56 -16.25 2.77
C ARG A 101 -4.24 -16.78 2.20
N LYS A 102 -3.67 -16.07 1.22
CA LYS A 102 -2.35 -16.42 0.66
C LYS A 102 -1.26 -16.35 1.73
N LEU A 103 -1.27 -15.35 2.59
CA LEU A 103 -0.31 -15.24 3.70
C LEU A 103 -0.50 -16.36 4.73
N GLU A 104 -1.74 -16.69 5.09
CA GLU A 104 -2.04 -17.79 6.02
C GLU A 104 -1.57 -19.14 5.46
N GLN A 105 -1.78 -19.38 4.16
CA GLN A 105 -1.26 -20.57 3.48
C GLN A 105 0.28 -20.59 3.45
N MET A 106 0.92 -19.45 3.15
CA MET A 106 2.37 -19.34 3.22
C MET A 106 2.90 -19.54 4.65
N LEU A 107 2.15 -19.12 5.67
CA LEU A 107 2.54 -19.27 7.07
C LEU A 107 2.61 -20.75 7.48
N GLN A 108 1.70 -21.58 6.97
CA GLN A 108 1.70 -23.02 7.25
C GLN A 108 2.93 -23.76 6.72
N HIS A 109 3.50 -23.29 5.59
CA HIS A 109 4.62 -23.97 4.93
C HIS A 109 5.97 -23.26 5.10
N ASN A 110 5.98 -21.93 5.26
CA ASN A 110 7.21 -21.12 5.24
C ASN A 110 7.06 -19.78 5.99
N ILE A 111 7.21 -19.84 7.31
CA ILE A 111 7.16 -18.68 8.22
C ILE A 111 8.20 -17.60 7.85
N LYS A 112 9.40 -18.00 7.40
CA LYS A 112 10.47 -17.07 7.01
C LYS A 112 10.06 -16.18 5.83
N GLN A 113 9.36 -16.74 4.83
CA GLN A 113 8.85 -15.97 3.69
C GLN A 113 7.77 -14.97 4.10
N VAL A 114 6.84 -15.37 4.98
CA VAL A 114 5.82 -14.46 5.52
C VAL A 114 6.47 -13.30 6.28
N TRP A 115 7.51 -13.58 7.07
CA TRP A 115 8.26 -12.55 7.79
C TRP A 115 8.93 -11.54 6.84
N ASN A 116 9.53 -12.00 5.74
CA ASN A 116 10.11 -11.12 4.72
C ASN A 116 9.06 -10.23 4.05
N VAL A 117 7.90 -10.80 3.73
CA VAL A 117 6.76 -10.05 3.15
C VAL A 117 6.24 -9.02 4.16
N MET A 118 6.06 -9.39 5.42
CA MET A 118 5.64 -8.50 6.49
C MET A 118 6.64 -7.36 6.70
N LYS A 119 7.94 -7.67 6.71
CA LYS A 119 9.03 -6.69 6.79
C LYS A 119 8.97 -5.67 5.65
N LYS A 120 8.68 -6.15 4.43
CA LYS A 120 8.56 -5.33 3.22
C LYS A 120 7.32 -4.42 3.25
N ILE A 121 6.19 -4.88 3.79
CA ILE A 121 4.95 -4.09 3.89
C ILE A 121 5.04 -3.06 5.02
N THR A 122 5.52 -3.47 6.19
CA THR A 122 5.52 -2.65 7.42
C THR A 122 6.71 -1.69 7.47
N ARG A 123 7.64 -1.76 6.50
CA ARG A 123 8.90 -0.99 6.50
C ARG A 123 9.66 -1.17 7.82
N CYS A 124 9.62 -2.37 8.39
CA CYS A 124 10.49 -2.76 9.50
C CYS A 124 11.84 -3.20 8.92
N SER A 125 12.45 -2.40 8.04
CA SER A 125 13.86 -2.60 7.73
C SER A 125 14.61 -2.31 9.01
N SER A 126 15.21 -3.33 9.62
CA SER A 126 16.08 -3.20 10.78
C SER A 126 16.94 -1.96 10.60
N LYS A 127 16.58 -0.86 11.27
CA LYS A 127 17.53 0.23 11.43
C LYS A 127 18.62 -0.42 12.26
N ARG A 128 19.75 -0.74 11.62
CA ARG A 128 20.99 -0.99 12.34
C ARG A 128 21.30 0.35 13.01
N GLY A 129 20.86 0.50 14.24
CA GLY A 129 21.00 1.71 15.03
C GLY A 129 20.93 1.27 16.48
N ASP A 130 22.12 1.11 17.06
CA ASP A 130 22.48 0.75 18.43
C ASP A 130 21.67 -0.34 19.13
N THR A 131 22.37 -1.42 19.48
CA THR A 131 22.02 -2.24 20.62
C THR A 131 22.05 -1.35 21.86
N ILE A 132 20.90 -0.75 22.19
CA ILE A 132 20.73 -0.08 23.47
C ILE A 132 20.61 -1.18 24.52
N GLU A 133 21.36 -1.05 25.62
CA GLU A 133 21.46 -1.97 26.76
C GLU A 133 20.11 -2.54 27.26
N GLY A 134 18.99 -1.83 27.02
CA GLY A 134 17.63 -2.28 27.33
C GLY A 134 17.04 -3.38 26.43
N ASP A 135 17.67 -3.74 25.31
CA ASP A 135 17.17 -4.78 24.39
C ASP A 135 17.24 -6.18 25.04
N VAL A 136 18.26 -6.44 25.86
CA VAL A 136 18.43 -7.72 26.58
C VAL A 136 17.34 -7.91 27.63
N GLU A 137 16.96 -6.84 28.32
CA GLU A 137 15.97 -6.87 29.38
C GLU A 137 14.55 -7.03 28.81
N ILE A 138 14.26 -6.38 27.69
CA ILE A 138 13.01 -6.58 26.93
C ILE A 138 12.93 -8.02 26.41
N VAL A 139 14.02 -8.56 25.85
CA VAL A 139 14.06 -9.96 25.40
C VAL A 139 13.85 -10.93 26.55
N ASN A 140 14.44 -10.68 27.72
CA ASN A 140 14.23 -11.49 28.91
C ASN A 140 12.79 -11.40 29.43
N GLN A 141 12.18 -10.22 29.42
CA GLN A 141 10.76 -10.07 29.78
C GLN A 141 9.84 -10.82 28.82
N LEU A 142 10.09 -10.72 27.51
CA LEU A 142 9.33 -11.45 26.49
C LEU A 142 9.47 -12.97 26.66
N LYS A 143 10.68 -13.44 26.93
CA LYS A 143 10.95 -14.85 27.22
C LYS A 143 10.17 -15.33 28.46
N ASN A 144 10.11 -14.51 29.51
CA ASN A 144 9.35 -14.84 30.72
C ASN A 144 7.84 -14.88 30.46
N ILE A 145 7.32 -13.95 29.65
CA ILE A 145 5.89 -13.93 29.26
C ILE A 145 5.53 -15.18 28.46
N PHE A 146 6.40 -15.63 27.56
CA PHE A 146 6.15 -16.80 26.74
C PHE A 146 6.29 -18.10 27.55
N ASN A 147 7.36 -18.22 28.33
CA ASN A 147 7.64 -19.40 29.15
C ASN A 147 6.62 -19.59 30.29
N ARG A 148 5.89 -18.55 30.70
CA ARG A 148 4.81 -18.67 31.70
C ARG A 148 3.77 -19.73 31.32
N PHE A 149 3.55 -19.94 30.03
CA PHE A 149 2.59 -20.94 29.56
C PHE A 149 3.17 -22.37 29.53
N ASP A 150 4.50 -22.51 29.53
CA ASP A 150 5.19 -23.81 29.42
C ASP A 150 5.35 -24.54 30.78
N TYR A 151 5.09 -23.87 31.91
CA TYR A 151 5.13 -24.51 33.24
C TYR A 151 3.86 -25.30 33.60
N SER A 152 2.89 -25.40 32.69
CA SER A 152 1.66 -26.15 32.91
C SER A 152 1.80 -27.59 32.41
N ASN A 153 2.74 -28.36 32.95
CA ASN A 153 2.67 -29.83 32.80
C ASN A 153 3.31 -30.67 33.92
N SER A 154 3.51 -30.11 35.11
CA SER A 154 3.75 -30.90 36.31
C SER A 154 2.68 -30.63 37.37
N PHE A 155 1.41 -30.87 37.02
CA PHE A 155 0.37 -31.02 38.03
C PHE A 155 0.06 -32.51 38.17
N THR A 156 0.60 -33.10 39.22
CA THR A 156 0.12 -34.36 39.78
C THR A 156 -1.39 -34.21 40.04
N PRO A 157 -2.25 -35.14 39.60
CA PRO A 157 -3.68 -35.01 39.80
C PRO A 157 -4.01 -35.35 41.26
N GLN A 158 -3.93 -34.36 42.16
CA GLN A 158 -4.69 -34.42 43.41
C GLN A 158 -6.12 -33.98 43.12
N TYR A 159 -7.01 -34.97 43.09
CA TYR A 159 -8.45 -34.80 42.97
C TYR A 159 -8.96 -34.02 44.19
N ILE A 160 -9.28 -32.74 44.00
CA ILE A 160 -10.09 -31.97 44.95
C ILE A 160 -11.30 -31.45 44.16
N ALA A 161 -12.47 -31.92 44.58
CA ALA A 161 -13.77 -31.59 43.98
C ALA A 161 -14.05 -30.07 44.02
N PRO A 162 -14.78 -29.53 43.02
CA PRO A 162 -15.05 -28.10 42.94
C PRO A 162 -16.14 -27.68 43.92
N PRO A 163 -15.92 -26.67 44.79
CA PRO A 163 -17.02 -25.98 45.44
C PRO A 163 -17.66 -25.00 44.45
N LEU A 164 -18.99 -25.05 44.43
CA LEU A 164 -19.92 -24.31 43.60
C LEU A 164 -19.59 -22.80 43.53
N LEU A 165 -19.21 -22.31 42.35
CA LEU A 165 -19.19 -20.88 42.04
C LEU A 165 -20.44 -20.52 41.20
N LEU A 166 -21.59 -20.51 41.88
CA LEU A 166 -22.59 -19.50 41.57
C LEU A 166 -22.11 -18.19 42.20
N SER A 167 -22.21 -17.10 41.44
CA SER A 167 -22.15 -15.69 41.86
C SER A 167 -21.04 -14.89 41.18
N ILE A 168 -21.47 -13.73 40.65
CA ILE A 168 -20.68 -12.59 40.16
C ILE A 168 -20.21 -12.69 38.69
N TYR A 169 -21.17 -12.66 37.76
CA TYR A 169 -21.02 -11.85 36.54
C TYR A 169 -21.81 -10.54 36.72
N PRO A 170 -21.12 -9.39 36.75
CA PRO A 170 -21.71 -8.15 36.29
C PRO A 170 -20.90 -7.60 35.10
N LEU A 171 -21.64 -7.28 34.04
CA LEU A 171 -21.39 -6.17 33.13
C LEU A 171 -20.25 -6.37 32.10
N LEU A 172 -20.55 -7.18 31.10
CA LEU A 172 -19.99 -7.02 29.77
C LEU A 172 -20.63 -5.76 29.13
N PRO A 173 -19.88 -4.68 28.82
CA PRO A 173 -20.45 -3.58 28.06
C PRO A 173 -20.75 -4.05 26.64
N THR A 174 -22.01 -3.93 26.27
CA THR A 174 -22.58 -4.24 24.97
C THR A 174 -21.76 -3.58 23.85
N LEU A 175 -21.32 -4.37 22.87
CA LEU A 175 -20.73 -3.89 21.61
C LEU A 175 -21.77 -3.17 20.74
N ALA A 176 -22.25 -2.04 21.23
CA ALA A 176 -23.20 -1.18 20.52
C ALA A 176 -22.75 0.29 20.63
N GLN A 177 -21.52 0.60 20.22
CA GLN A 177 -21.08 1.99 20.01
C GLN A 177 -19.92 2.07 19.01
N TRP A 178 -20.21 1.76 17.75
CA TRP A 178 -19.48 2.33 16.61
C TRP A 178 -20.49 2.98 15.66
N ARG A 179 -21.17 4.02 16.15
CA ARG A 179 -21.84 4.98 15.28
C ARG A 179 -20.73 5.87 14.72
N ILE A 180 -20.42 5.70 13.44
CA ILE A 180 -19.60 6.64 12.69
C ILE A 180 -20.37 7.96 12.67
N SER A 181 -19.91 8.95 13.44
CA SER A 181 -20.33 10.35 13.27
C SER A 181 -19.87 10.83 11.89
N LEU A 182 -20.78 10.84 10.93
CA LEU A 182 -20.65 11.68 9.74
C LEU A 182 -21.20 13.05 10.11
N HIS A 183 -20.33 13.94 10.60
CA HIS A 183 -20.63 15.36 10.60
C HIS A 183 -20.17 15.95 9.26
N PRO A 184 -21.03 16.63 8.49
CA PRO A 184 -20.63 17.39 7.34
C PRO A 184 -20.04 18.73 7.83
N GLN A 185 -18.75 18.99 7.59
CA GLN A 185 -18.28 20.37 7.58
C GLN A 185 -18.41 20.92 6.16
N SER A 186 -19.50 21.65 5.95
CA SER A 186 -19.59 22.68 4.93
C SER A 186 -18.69 23.85 5.32
N GLN A 187 -17.63 24.10 4.57
CA GLN A 187 -17.03 25.43 4.49
C GLN A 187 -16.80 25.77 3.02
N GLN A 188 -17.63 26.69 2.51
CA GLN A 188 -17.40 27.45 1.29
C GLN A 188 -16.36 28.56 1.56
N PRO A 189 -15.67 29.04 0.50
CA PRO A 189 -14.53 29.93 0.62
C PRO A 189 -14.96 31.38 0.90
N ARG A 190 -14.23 32.07 1.77
CA ARG A 190 -14.31 33.53 1.90
C ARG A 190 -13.22 34.15 1.05
N CYS A 191 -13.63 34.95 0.06
CA CYS A 191 -12.78 35.85 -0.70
C CYS A 191 -12.01 36.80 0.23
N ALA A 192 -10.75 37.06 -0.09
CA ALA A 192 -10.07 38.27 0.34
C ALA A 192 -9.27 38.81 -0.85
N GLU A 193 -9.66 40.00 -1.27
CA GLU A 193 -8.97 40.90 -2.17
C GLU A 193 -7.62 41.31 -1.57
N SER A 194 -6.57 41.33 -2.39
CA SER A 194 -5.67 42.46 -2.66
C SER A 194 -4.54 42.01 -3.58
#